data_AF-A0A838TN62-F1
#
_entry.id   AF-A0A838TN62-F1
#
_cell.length_a   1.000
_cell.length_b   1.000
_cell.length_c   1.000
_cell.angle_alpha   90.00
_cell.angle_beta   90.00
_cell.angle_gamma   90.00
#
_symmetry.space_group_name_H-M   'P 1'
#
loop_
_entity.id
_entity.type
_entity.pdbx_description
1 polymer ?
#
loop_
_entity_poly.entity_id
_entity_poly.type
_entity_poly.pdbx_seq_one_letter_code
_entity_poly.pdbx_strand_id
1 'polypeptide(L)'
;MYTYLKKGIIVLVLLALAAISPNLFMISQAGMASFQELTVRFLFPSVGLIVVVIIISKALKFTEITRLAVNGILAGCIATVALEVFRETGFRIGFMPGDLPRLMGVLMLNQFATGPDVWSDLAGWAYHFWNGAAFGLIFSLIAGQSKAWQGLLYGLLIGGVFMISPVVKSLGIGLFGIDFNDGYQFALTVILAHAAFGLTLSLLLLKMNKGIPVIWRRWQADQLRKKQLANSLRVMLVGKAL
;
A
#
# COMPACT_ATOMS: atom_id res chain seq x y z
N MET A 1 25.32 -11.21 -13.03
CA MET A 1 23.94 -11.26 -13.59
C MET A 1 22.89 -11.53 -12.51
N TYR A 2 23.11 -12.52 -11.63
CA TYR A 2 22.14 -12.98 -10.62
C TYR A 2 21.62 -11.95 -9.62
N THR A 3 22.41 -10.97 -9.19
CA THR A 3 21.99 -10.02 -8.13
C THR A 3 20.80 -9.14 -8.54
N TYR A 4 20.73 -8.73 -9.80
CA TYR A 4 19.65 -7.85 -10.30
C TYR A 4 18.34 -8.58 -10.44
N LEU A 5 18.41 -9.79 -11.01
CA LEU A 5 17.26 -10.67 -11.12
C LEU A 5 16.70 -10.97 -9.72
N LYS A 6 17.57 -11.28 -8.75
CA LYS A 6 17.19 -11.47 -7.34
C LYS A 6 16.49 -10.24 -6.74
N LYS A 7 17.05 -9.05 -6.91
CA LYS A 7 16.43 -7.79 -6.44
C LYS A 7 15.06 -7.56 -7.09
N GLY A 8 14.96 -7.74 -8.40
CA GLY A 8 13.71 -7.59 -9.14
C GLY A 8 12.64 -8.58 -8.67
N ILE A 9 13.00 -9.86 -8.51
CA ILE A 9 12.11 -10.89 -7.97
C ILE A 9 11.62 -10.50 -6.57
N ILE A 10 12.50 -10.06 -5.69
CA ILE A 10 12.12 -9.64 -4.33
C ILE A 10 11.12 -8.48 -4.38
N VAL A 11 11.36 -7.46 -5.22
CA VAL A 11 10.43 -6.33 -5.37
C VAL A 11 9.07 -6.81 -5.89
N LEU A 12 9.04 -7.69 -6.90
CA LEU A 12 7.80 -8.25 -7.44
C LEU A 12 7.04 -9.07 -6.40
N VAL A 13 7.74 -9.90 -5.62
CA VAL A 13 7.14 -10.68 -4.54
C VAL A 13 6.55 -9.77 -3.48
N LEU A 14 7.30 -8.74 -3.03
CA LEU A 14 6.76 -7.77 -2.07
C LEU A 14 5.55 -7.02 -2.59
N LEU A 15 5.54 -6.62 -3.87
CA LEU A 15 4.39 -5.97 -4.49
C LEU A 15 3.17 -6.90 -4.55
N ALA A 16 3.37 -8.16 -4.94
CA ALA A 16 2.30 -9.15 -5.01
C ALA A 16 1.70 -9.43 -3.62
N LEU A 17 2.55 -9.59 -2.60
CA LEU A 17 2.10 -9.83 -1.23
C LEU A 17 1.40 -8.59 -0.65
N ALA A 18 1.94 -7.39 -0.87
CA ALA A 18 1.35 -6.15 -0.39
C ALA A 18 0.00 -5.84 -1.05
N ALA A 19 -0.20 -6.27 -2.30
CA ALA A 19 -1.47 -6.09 -3.00
C ALA A 19 -2.61 -6.93 -2.40
N ILE A 20 -2.33 -7.97 -1.61
CA ILE A 20 -3.36 -8.84 -1.04
C ILE A 20 -4.30 -8.04 -0.14
N SER A 21 -3.76 -7.38 0.89
CA SER A 21 -4.58 -6.72 1.93
C SER A 21 -5.59 -5.73 1.34
N PRO A 22 -5.19 -4.75 0.50
CA PRO A 22 -6.14 -3.76 -0.02
C PRO A 22 -7.30 -4.34 -0.84
N ASN A 23 -7.12 -5.52 -1.43
CA ASN A 23 -8.13 -6.14 -2.28
C ASN A 23 -9.11 -7.04 -1.51
N LEU A 24 -8.77 -7.51 -0.30
CA LEU A 24 -9.60 -8.49 0.42
C LEU A 24 -11.00 -7.95 0.73
N PHE A 25 -11.08 -6.70 1.21
CA PHE A 25 -12.38 -6.11 1.53
C PHE A 25 -13.25 -5.92 0.28
N MET A 26 -12.65 -5.48 -0.84
CA MET A 26 -13.36 -5.37 -2.12
C MET A 26 -13.87 -6.72 -2.62
N ILE A 27 -13.06 -7.78 -2.53
CA ILE A 27 -13.45 -9.15 -2.92
C ILE A 27 -14.61 -9.63 -2.05
N SER A 28 -14.55 -9.36 -0.73
CA SER A 28 -15.64 -9.74 0.17
C SER A 28 -16.93 -8.97 -0.11
N GLN A 29 -16.86 -7.66 -0.35
CA GLN A 29 -18.04 -6.85 -0.71
C GLN A 29 -18.59 -7.18 -2.11
N ALA A 30 -17.80 -7.83 -2.96
CA ALA A 30 -18.28 -8.41 -4.21
C ALA A 30 -19.03 -9.74 -4.02
N GLY A 31 -19.13 -10.26 -2.80
CA GLY A 31 -19.79 -11.53 -2.49
C GLY A 31 -18.99 -12.78 -2.89
N MET A 32 -17.70 -12.64 -3.21
CA MET A 32 -16.89 -13.76 -3.70
C MET A 32 -16.43 -14.71 -2.60
N ALA A 33 -16.18 -14.19 -1.39
CA ALA A 33 -15.79 -14.96 -0.22
C ALA A 33 -16.07 -14.15 1.06
N SER A 34 -16.17 -14.83 2.20
CA SER A 34 -16.28 -14.13 3.49
C SER A 34 -14.98 -13.40 3.83
N PHE A 35 -15.08 -12.25 4.48
CA PHE A 35 -13.89 -11.49 4.87
C PHE A 35 -13.04 -12.24 5.91
N GLN A 36 -13.67 -13.02 6.79
CA GLN A 36 -12.99 -13.93 7.72
C GLN A 36 -12.13 -14.97 6.99
N GLU A 37 -12.70 -15.67 5.99
CA GLU A 37 -11.97 -16.68 5.21
C GLU A 37 -10.78 -16.06 4.48
N LEU A 38 -11.00 -14.91 3.83
CA LEU A 38 -9.94 -14.18 3.14
C LEU A 38 -8.83 -13.74 4.08
N THR A 39 -9.18 -13.34 5.30
CA THR A 39 -8.23 -12.93 6.33
C THR A 39 -7.34 -14.10 6.74
N VAL A 40 -7.94 -15.24 7.09
CA VAL A 40 -7.17 -16.41 7.55
C VAL A 40 -6.32 -17.00 6.42
N ARG A 41 -6.87 -17.12 5.21
CA ARG A 41 -6.20 -17.79 4.08
C ARG A 41 -5.19 -16.93 3.34
N PHE A 42 -5.37 -15.61 3.31
CA PHE A 42 -4.53 -14.73 2.50
C PHE A 42 -3.88 -13.61 3.29
N LEU A 43 -4.62 -12.91 4.16
CA LEU A 43 -4.07 -11.78 4.92
C LEU A 43 -2.90 -12.23 5.81
N PHE A 44 -3.14 -13.13 6.78
CA PHE A 44 -2.11 -13.53 7.73
C PHE A 44 -0.88 -14.18 7.05
N PRO A 45 -1.04 -15.10 6.08
CA PRO A 45 0.10 -15.61 5.32
C PRO A 45 0.87 -14.51 4.59
N SER A 46 0.19 -13.55 3.96
CA SER A 46 0.87 -12.46 3.25
C SER A 46 1.68 -11.55 4.17
N VAL A 47 1.15 -11.21 5.35
CA VAL A 47 1.85 -10.43 6.38
C VAL A 47 3.14 -11.16 6.80
N GLY A 48 3.02 -12.44 7.15
CA GLY A 48 4.16 -13.27 7.54
C GLY A 48 5.22 -13.36 6.43
N LEU A 49 4.80 -13.58 5.20
CA LEU A 49 5.70 -13.64 4.05
C LEU A 49 6.39 -12.30 3.75
N ILE A 50 5.71 -11.17 3.92
CA ILE A 50 6.35 -9.84 3.78
C ILE A 50 7.50 -9.70 4.78
N VAL A 51 7.27 -10.06 6.06
CA VAL A 51 8.31 -10.01 7.09
C VAL A 51 9.49 -10.91 6.73
N VAL A 52 9.22 -12.15 6.30
CA VAL A 52 10.25 -13.10 5.87
C VAL A 52 11.07 -12.53 4.70
N VAL A 53 10.40 -11.97 3.68
CA VAL A 53 11.08 -11.40 2.50
C VAL A 53 11.92 -10.17 2.89
N ILE A 54 11.48 -9.36 3.84
CA ILE A 54 12.28 -8.24 4.38
C ILE A 54 13.53 -8.77 5.10
N ILE A 55 13.40 -9.81 5.94
CA ILE A 55 14.54 -10.43 6.64
C ILE A 55 15.53 -11.02 5.64
N ILE A 56 15.05 -11.76 4.63
CA ILE A 56 15.89 -12.32 3.55
C ILE A 56 16.60 -11.19 2.80
N SER A 57 15.89 -10.11 2.46
CA SER A 57 16.48 -8.94 1.78
C SER A 57 17.60 -8.31 2.60
N LYS A 58 17.42 -8.20 3.91
CA LYS A 58 18.43 -7.71 4.84
C LYS A 58 19.64 -8.64 4.91
N ALA A 59 19.41 -9.96 5.04
CA ALA A 59 20.46 -10.97 5.06
C ALA A 59 21.29 -10.99 3.76
N LEU A 60 20.65 -10.77 2.62
CA LEU A 60 21.30 -10.64 1.31
C LEU A 60 21.97 -9.27 1.09
N LYS A 61 21.98 -8.39 2.09
CA LYS A 61 22.53 -7.02 2.03
C LYS A 61 21.87 -6.15 0.96
N PHE A 62 20.61 -6.42 0.62
CA PHE A 62 19.79 -5.54 -0.23
C PHE A 62 19.19 -4.41 0.62
N THR A 63 20.09 -3.59 1.17
CA THR A 63 19.77 -2.51 2.13
C THR A 63 18.77 -1.50 1.58
N GLU A 64 18.85 -1.21 0.28
CA GLU A 64 17.91 -0.31 -0.39
C GLU A 64 16.48 -0.86 -0.38
N ILE A 65 16.26 -2.12 -0.79
CA ILE A 65 14.93 -2.75 -0.78
C ILE A 65 14.40 -2.86 0.64
N THR A 66 15.26 -3.25 1.59
CA THR A 66 14.91 -3.33 3.01
C THR A 66 14.42 -1.97 3.53
N ARG A 67 15.17 -0.90 3.22
CA ARG A 67 14.82 0.48 3.59
C ARG A 67 13.52 0.92 2.95
N LEU A 68 13.32 0.68 1.65
CA LEU A 68 12.06 1.01 0.97
C LEU A 68 10.88 0.28 1.60
N ALA A 69 11.03 -1.00 1.92
CA ALA A 69 9.96 -1.79 2.49
C ALA A 69 9.57 -1.30 3.89
N VAL A 70 10.55 -1.19 4.80
CA VAL A 70 10.31 -0.72 6.17
C VAL A 70 9.79 0.71 6.19
N ASN A 71 10.39 1.62 5.42
CA ASN A 71 9.95 3.00 5.36
C ASN A 71 8.54 3.12 4.77
N GLY A 72 8.22 2.31 3.76
CA GLY A 72 6.90 2.29 3.14
C GLY A 72 5.82 1.85 4.12
N ILE A 73 6.07 0.76 4.86
CA ILE A 73 5.17 0.26 5.91
C ILE A 73 4.94 1.35 6.97
N LEU A 74 6.02 1.92 7.53
CA LEU A 74 5.92 2.93 8.58
C LEU A 74 5.21 4.21 8.08
N ALA A 75 5.60 4.73 6.92
CA ALA A 75 5.00 5.92 6.35
C ALA A 75 3.53 5.69 5.98
N GLY A 76 3.17 4.49 5.52
CA GLY A 76 1.79 4.08 5.26
C GLY A 76 0.93 4.08 6.53
N CYS A 77 1.41 3.48 7.62
CA CYS A 77 0.71 3.53 8.91
C CYS A 77 0.47 4.97 9.40
N ILE A 78 1.49 5.84 9.31
CA ILE A 78 1.37 7.24 9.73
C ILE A 78 0.43 8.01 8.81
N ALA A 79 0.50 7.76 7.49
CA ALA A 79 -0.40 8.38 6.53
C ALA A 79 -1.86 7.97 6.75
N THR A 80 -2.13 6.75 7.25
CA THR A 80 -3.47 6.35 7.69
C THR A 80 -3.99 7.26 8.78
N VAL A 81 -3.18 7.66 9.76
CA VAL A 81 -3.63 8.62 10.80
C VAL A 81 -4.13 9.93 10.16
N ALA A 82 -3.41 10.45 9.17
CA ALA A 82 -3.83 11.67 8.46
C ALA A 82 -5.13 11.46 7.68
N LEU A 83 -5.31 10.31 7.03
CA LEU A 83 -6.57 9.91 6.38
C LEU A 83 -7.74 9.94 7.38
N GLU A 84 -7.50 9.34 8.54
CA GLU A 84 -8.50 9.13 9.58
C GLU A 84 -9.00 10.42 10.20
N VAL A 85 -8.17 11.45 10.31
CA VAL A 85 -8.63 12.78 10.74
C VAL A 85 -9.80 13.26 9.88
N PHE A 86 -9.71 13.12 8.56
CA PHE A 86 -10.79 13.55 7.66
C PHE A 86 -11.94 12.55 7.63
N ARG A 87 -11.65 11.25 7.60
CA ARG A 87 -12.69 10.21 7.51
C ARG A 87 -13.55 10.16 8.77
N GLU A 88 -12.93 10.18 9.93
CA GLU A 88 -13.63 10.17 11.23
C GLU A 88 -14.41 11.47 11.45
N THR A 89 -13.85 12.62 11.06
CA THR A 89 -14.60 13.89 11.06
C THR A 89 -15.83 13.78 10.16
N GLY A 90 -15.66 13.27 8.93
CA GLY A 90 -16.76 13.04 7.99
C GLY A 90 -17.83 12.12 8.57
N PHE A 91 -17.45 11.03 9.24
CA PHE A 91 -18.40 10.14 9.92
C PHE A 91 -19.18 10.86 11.03
N ARG A 92 -18.50 11.61 11.89
CA ARG A 92 -19.15 12.32 13.02
C ARG A 92 -20.12 13.43 12.60
N ILE A 93 -19.91 14.03 11.43
CA ILE A 93 -20.82 15.03 10.86
C ILE A 93 -21.86 14.45 9.90
N GLY A 94 -21.93 13.11 9.77
CA GLY A 94 -22.91 12.43 8.91
C GLY A 94 -22.55 12.39 7.42
N PHE A 95 -21.30 12.69 7.04
CA PHE A 95 -20.82 12.65 5.65
C PHE A 95 -20.32 11.26 5.22
N MET A 96 -20.29 10.29 6.13
CA MET A 96 -20.01 8.88 5.84
C MET A 96 -21.15 7.99 6.34
N PRO A 97 -21.51 6.92 5.63
CA PRO A 97 -22.61 6.03 6.01
C PRO A 97 -22.31 5.17 7.25
N GLY A 98 -21.05 5.08 7.67
CA GLY A 98 -20.63 4.27 8.81
C GLY A 98 -19.14 4.34 9.10
N ASP A 99 -18.76 3.73 10.23
CA ASP A 99 -17.38 3.49 10.63
C ASP A 99 -16.85 2.23 9.93
N LEU A 100 -16.05 2.43 8.87
CA LEU A 100 -15.54 1.35 8.02
C LEU A 100 -14.59 0.39 8.76
N PRO A 101 -13.59 0.85 9.56
CA PRO A 101 -12.81 -0.04 10.41
C PRO A 101 -13.67 -0.96 11.26
N ARG A 102 -14.68 -0.42 11.96
CA ARG A 102 -15.60 -1.23 12.76
C ARG A 102 -16.31 -2.28 11.91
N LEU A 103 -16.85 -1.90 10.75
CA LEU A 103 -17.47 -2.85 9.82
C LEU A 103 -16.49 -3.96 9.42
N MET A 104 -15.28 -3.62 8.99
CA MET A 104 -14.25 -4.59 8.60
C MET A 104 -13.93 -5.56 9.75
N GLY A 105 -13.90 -5.06 10.98
CA GLY A 105 -13.77 -5.84 12.21
C GLY A 105 -14.87 -6.89 12.39
N VAL A 106 -16.12 -6.45 12.33
CA VAL A 106 -17.31 -7.32 12.45
C VAL A 106 -17.29 -8.41 11.39
N LEU A 107 -16.96 -8.06 10.15
CA LEU A 107 -16.85 -9.01 9.04
C LEU A 107 -15.73 -10.02 9.22
N MET A 108 -14.59 -9.58 9.75
CA MET A 108 -13.39 -10.39 9.92
C MET A 108 -13.55 -11.41 11.04
N LEU A 109 -14.29 -11.06 12.08
CA LEU A 109 -14.61 -11.96 13.20
C LEU A 109 -15.95 -12.70 13.03
N ASN A 110 -16.62 -12.51 11.88
CA ASN A 110 -17.93 -13.11 11.57
C ASN A 110 -18.99 -12.81 12.66
N GLN A 111 -19.01 -11.56 13.12
CA GLN A 111 -19.87 -11.07 14.20
C GLN A 111 -21.12 -10.34 13.70
N PHE A 112 -21.56 -10.60 12.47
CA PHE A 112 -22.71 -9.89 11.87
C PHE A 112 -23.98 -9.96 12.72
N ALA A 113 -24.28 -11.13 13.30
CA ALA A 113 -25.48 -11.33 14.11
C ALA A 113 -25.36 -10.79 15.55
N THR A 114 -24.13 -10.70 16.06
CA THR A 114 -23.86 -10.29 17.45
C THR A 114 -23.53 -8.81 17.58
N GLY A 115 -23.19 -8.15 16.48
CA GLY A 115 -22.76 -6.75 16.47
C GLY A 115 -21.29 -6.57 16.87
N PRO A 116 -20.81 -5.31 16.87
CA PRO A 116 -19.42 -4.98 17.18
C PRO A 116 -19.12 -5.09 18.68
N ASP A 117 -17.96 -5.66 18.99
CA ASP A 117 -17.32 -5.62 20.29
C ASP A 117 -15.89 -5.02 20.21
N VAL A 118 -15.21 -4.94 21.36
CA VAL A 118 -13.84 -4.41 21.47
C VAL A 118 -12.85 -5.18 20.57
N TRP A 119 -13.04 -6.48 20.39
CA TRP A 119 -12.14 -7.31 19.58
C TRP A 119 -12.37 -7.08 18.09
N SER A 120 -13.61 -6.95 17.65
CA SER A 120 -13.92 -6.59 16.28
C SER A 120 -13.40 -5.20 15.95
N ASP A 121 -13.57 -4.22 16.83
CA ASP A 121 -13.03 -2.87 16.63
C ASP A 121 -11.52 -2.94 16.48
N LEU A 122 -10.82 -3.60 17.41
CA LEU A 122 -9.36 -3.73 17.34
C LEU A 122 -8.91 -4.44 16.05
N ALA A 123 -9.58 -5.53 15.67
CA ALA A 123 -9.26 -6.27 14.44
C ALA A 123 -9.45 -5.38 13.21
N GLY A 124 -10.59 -4.70 13.12
CA GLY A 124 -10.92 -3.78 12.03
C GLY A 124 -9.93 -2.63 11.88
N TRP A 125 -9.56 -2.00 12.99
CA TRP A 125 -8.53 -0.96 13.02
C TRP A 125 -7.16 -1.50 12.64
N ALA A 126 -6.77 -2.68 13.14
CA ALA A 126 -5.50 -3.30 12.77
C ALA A 126 -5.43 -3.60 11.27
N TYR A 127 -6.50 -4.12 10.68
CA TYR A 127 -6.60 -4.31 9.23
C TYR A 127 -6.53 -2.98 8.47
N HIS A 128 -7.22 -1.93 8.94
CA HIS A 128 -7.22 -0.62 8.30
C HIS A 128 -5.82 0.03 8.26
N PHE A 129 -5.10 -0.02 9.39
CA PHE A 129 -3.71 0.43 9.45
C PHE A 129 -2.79 -0.42 8.58
N TRP A 130 -2.99 -1.74 8.57
CA TRP A 130 -2.22 -2.63 7.71
C TRP A 130 -2.49 -2.38 6.21
N ASN A 131 -3.71 -2.04 5.82
CA ASN A 131 -4.01 -1.59 4.45
C ASN A 131 -3.23 -0.35 4.08
N GLY A 132 -3.18 0.65 4.95
CA GLY A 132 -2.34 1.84 4.74
C GLY A 132 -0.85 1.50 4.66
N ALA A 133 -0.36 0.61 5.51
CA ALA A 133 1.00 0.10 5.48
C ALA A 133 1.33 -0.60 4.15
N ALA A 134 0.41 -1.41 3.64
CA ALA A 134 0.54 -2.13 2.37
C ALA A 134 0.58 -1.16 1.17
N PHE A 135 -0.30 -0.15 1.14
CA PHE A 135 -0.24 0.91 0.14
C PHE A 135 1.07 1.71 0.24
N GLY A 136 1.52 2.04 1.45
CA GLY A 136 2.79 2.71 1.68
C GLY A 136 3.99 1.89 1.19
N LEU A 137 3.99 0.57 1.42
CA LEU A 137 4.96 -0.39 0.91
C LEU A 137 4.99 -0.38 -0.63
N ILE A 138 3.82 -0.51 -1.28
CA ILE A 138 3.69 -0.48 -2.74
C ILE A 138 4.26 0.81 -3.30
N PHE A 139 3.81 1.95 -2.78
CA PHE A 139 4.25 3.26 -3.25
C PHE A 139 5.74 3.49 -3.05
N SER A 140 6.29 3.14 -1.88
CA SER A 140 7.72 3.26 -1.58
C SER A 140 8.56 2.39 -2.54
N LEU A 141 8.13 1.15 -2.81
CA LEU A 141 8.82 0.25 -3.75
C LEU A 141 8.81 0.75 -5.19
N ILE A 142 7.79 1.51 -5.62
CA ILE A 142 7.69 2.04 -6.98
C ILE A 142 8.42 3.40 -7.08
N ALA A 143 8.09 4.33 -6.19
CA ALA A 143 8.49 5.73 -6.27
C ALA A 143 9.87 6.00 -5.65
N GLY A 144 10.32 5.20 -4.67
CA GLY A 144 11.55 5.49 -3.93
C GLY A 144 11.44 6.81 -3.16
N GLN A 145 12.35 7.75 -3.44
CA GLN A 145 12.25 9.14 -3.00
C GLN A 145 11.17 9.86 -3.82
N SER A 146 9.97 9.94 -3.26
CA SER A 146 8.81 10.54 -3.91
C SER A 146 8.81 12.07 -3.89
N LYS A 147 8.06 12.66 -4.82
CA LYS A 147 7.61 14.06 -4.79
C LYS A 147 6.19 14.14 -4.22
N ALA A 148 5.84 15.27 -3.60
CA ALA A 148 4.53 15.46 -2.97
C ALA A 148 3.35 15.16 -3.92
N TRP A 149 3.42 15.65 -5.17
CA TRP A 149 2.36 15.42 -6.16
C TRP A 149 2.17 13.94 -6.52
N GLN A 150 3.23 13.12 -6.46
CA GLN A 150 3.13 11.69 -6.75
C GLN A 150 2.30 10.98 -5.69
N GLY A 151 2.48 11.37 -4.42
CA GLY A 151 1.67 10.86 -3.33
C GLY A 151 0.22 11.32 -3.43
N LEU A 152 0.00 12.61 -3.71
CA LEU A 152 -1.35 13.15 -3.93
C LEU A 152 -2.10 12.36 -5.01
N LEU A 153 -1.49 12.20 -6.20
CA LEU A 153 -2.09 11.42 -7.28
C LEU A 153 -2.35 9.97 -6.87
N TYR A 154 -1.40 9.33 -6.20
CA TYR A 154 -1.54 7.96 -5.73
C TYR A 154 -2.70 7.79 -4.74
N GLY A 155 -2.81 8.69 -3.75
CA GLY A 155 -3.92 8.71 -2.81
C GLY A 155 -5.26 8.89 -3.52
N LEU A 156 -5.37 9.89 -4.38
CA LEU A 156 -6.60 10.14 -5.15
C LEU A 156 -7.01 8.95 -6.04
N LEU A 157 -6.05 8.23 -6.62
CA LEU A 157 -6.33 7.00 -7.37
C LEU A 157 -6.89 5.89 -6.47
N ILE A 158 -6.33 5.71 -5.27
CA ILE A 158 -6.88 4.74 -4.28
C ILE A 158 -8.32 5.12 -3.92
N GLY A 159 -8.56 6.39 -3.58
CA GLY A 159 -9.89 6.88 -3.23
C GLY A 159 -10.88 6.75 -4.40
N GLY A 160 -10.45 7.06 -5.62
CA GLY A 160 -11.24 6.87 -6.84
C GLY A 160 -11.63 5.42 -7.08
N VAL A 161 -10.66 4.49 -6.97
CA VAL A 161 -10.91 3.05 -7.09
C VAL A 161 -11.89 2.57 -6.01
N PHE A 162 -11.71 3.03 -4.77
CA PHE A 162 -12.64 2.72 -3.67
C PHE A 162 -14.07 3.17 -3.99
N MET A 163 -14.23 4.39 -4.49
CA MET A 163 -15.54 4.98 -4.84
C MET A 163 -16.25 4.30 -6.02
N ILE A 164 -15.55 3.53 -6.85
CA ILE A 164 -16.16 2.76 -7.94
C ILE A 164 -16.22 1.25 -7.65
N SER A 165 -15.71 0.84 -6.48
CA SER A 165 -15.59 -0.57 -6.10
C SER A 165 -16.94 -1.18 -5.68
N PRO A 166 -17.02 -2.52 -5.55
CA PRO A 166 -18.18 -3.18 -4.96
C PRO A 166 -18.51 -2.71 -3.54
N VAL A 167 -17.55 -2.10 -2.82
CA VAL A 167 -17.78 -1.60 -1.45
C VAL A 167 -18.90 -0.58 -1.41
N VAL A 168 -18.88 0.45 -2.25
CA VAL A 168 -19.92 1.49 -2.20
C VAL A 168 -21.30 0.95 -2.59
N LYS A 169 -21.34 -0.08 -3.43
CA LYS A 169 -22.58 -0.79 -3.78
C LYS A 169 -23.11 -1.60 -2.61
N SER A 170 -22.23 -2.34 -1.91
CA SER A 170 -22.60 -3.13 -0.72
C SER A 170 -23.12 -2.27 0.43
N LEU A 171 -22.69 -1.01 0.50
CA LEU A 171 -23.17 -0.02 1.47
C LEU A 171 -24.49 0.65 1.05
N GLY A 172 -25.00 0.37 -0.17
CA GLY A 172 -26.24 0.96 -0.67
C GLY A 172 -26.15 2.45 -0.99
N ILE A 173 -24.95 3.00 -1.25
CA ILE A 173 -24.73 4.44 -1.48
C ILE A 173 -24.46 4.81 -2.94
N GLY A 174 -24.49 3.84 -3.85
CA GLY A 174 -24.23 4.08 -5.27
C GLY A 174 -22.77 4.36 -5.62
N LEU A 175 -22.46 4.46 -6.92
CA LEU A 175 -21.11 4.81 -7.38
C LEU A 175 -20.78 6.23 -6.93
N PHE A 176 -19.56 6.47 -6.43
CA PHE A 176 -19.15 7.75 -5.85
C PHE A 176 -19.99 8.23 -4.66
N GLY A 177 -20.91 7.43 -4.11
CA GLY A 177 -21.78 7.87 -3.02
C GLY A 177 -22.94 8.76 -3.47
N ILE A 178 -23.32 8.74 -4.75
CA ILE A 178 -24.38 9.61 -5.29
C ILE A 178 -25.76 9.40 -4.64
N ASP A 179 -26.02 8.20 -4.11
CA ASP A 179 -27.29 7.87 -3.46
C ASP A 179 -27.24 8.17 -1.94
N PHE A 180 -26.13 8.72 -1.44
CA PHE A 180 -25.95 9.06 -0.02
C PHE A 180 -26.15 10.55 0.23
N ASN A 181 -27.15 10.90 1.05
CA ASN A 181 -27.55 12.27 1.37
C ASN A 181 -27.77 13.10 0.09
N ASP A 182 -27.01 14.17 -0.11
CA ASP A 182 -27.10 15.04 -1.28
C ASP A 182 -26.13 14.62 -2.40
N GLY A 183 -25.49 13.45 -2.28
CA GLY A 183 -24.67 12.82 -3.31
C GLY A 183 -23.21 13.29 -3.40
N TYR A 184 -22.78 14.27 -2.59
CA TYR A 184 -21.40 14.78 -2.61
C TYR A 184 -20.63 14.54 -1.31
N GLN A 185 -21.32 14.32 -0.19
CA GLN A 185 -20.71 14.26 1.14
C GLN A 185 -19.69 13.12 1.28
N PHE A 186 -20.06 11.93 0.81
CA PHE A 186 -19.19 10.75 0.83
C PHE A 186 -17.97 10.97 -0.07
N ALA A 187 -18.18 11.38 -1.32
CA ALA A 187 -17.10 11.64 -2.27
C ALA A 187 -16.11 12.69 -1.74
N LEU A 188 -16.62 13.79 -1.20
CA LEU A 188 -15.79 14.86 -0.63
C LEU A 188 -14.93 14.34 0.51
N THR A 189 -15.51 13.58 1.45
CA THR A 189 -14.77 12.98 2.57
C THR A 189 -13.68 12.03 2.06
N VAL A 190 -14.00 11.14 1.12
CA VAL A 190 -13.04 10.18 0.55
C VAL A 190 -11.91 10.91 -0.16
N ILE A 191 -12.20 11.93 -0.98
CA ILE A 191 -11.20 12.71 -1.70
C ILE A 191 -10.24 13.40 -0.74
N LEU A 192 -10.76 14.10 0.28
CA LEU A 192 -9.94 14.81 1.26
C LEU A 192 -9.08 13.85 2.09
N ALA A 193 -9.67 12.75 2.57
CA ALA A 193 -8.96 11.74 3.35
C ALA A 193 -7.82 11.09 2.55
N HIS A 194 -8.05 10.76 1.28
CA HIS A 194 -7.03 10.16 0.43
C HIS A 194 -5.99 11.15 -0.09
N ALA A 195 -6.35 12.41 -0.30
CA ALA A 195 -5.39 13.48 -0.55
C ALA A 195 -4.44 13.66 0.65
N ALA A 196 -4.99 13.67 1.87
CA ALA A 196 -4.22 13.76 3.11
C ALA A 196 -3.28 12.54 3.30
N PHE A 197 -3.78 11.33 3.04
CA PHE A 197 -2.97 10.11 3.02
C PHE A 197 -1.79 10.24 2.05
N GLY A 198 -2.08 10.54 0.78
CA GLY A 198 -1.10 10.60 -0.28
C GLY A 198 -0.02 11.66 -0.05
N LEU A 199 -0.41 12.85 0.37
CA LEU A 199 0.52 13.93 0.71
C LEU A 199 1.40 13.53 1.91
N THR A 200 0.81 13.05 3.00
CA THR A 200 1.57 12.64 4.19
C THR A 200 2.57 11.54 3.86
N LEU A 201 2.14 10.50 3.15
CA LEU A 201 2.97 9.39 2.70
C LEU A 201 4.19 9.89 1.90
N SER A 202 3.95 10.73 0.90
CA SER A 202 5.03 11.19 0.02
C SER A 202 5.98 12.19 0.67
N LEU A 203 5.50 13.02 1.61
CA LEU A 203 6.36 13.93 2.39
C LEU A 203 7.28 13.16 3.33
N LEU A 204 6.78 12.11 3.99
CA LEU A 204 7.59 11.23 4.82
C LEU A 204 8.65 10.52 3.97
N LEU A 205 8.25 9.92 2.85
CA LEU A 205 9.17 9.17 1.98
C LEU A 205 10.16 10.06 1.23
N LEU A 206 9.84 11.33 0.97
CA LEU A 206 10.80 12.30 0.44
C LEU A 206 12.05 12.41 1.34
N LYS A 207 11.86 12.37 2.67
CA LYS A 207 12.93 12.37 3.67
C LYS A 207 13.50 10.97 3.89
N MET A 208 12.64 9.99 4.18
CA MET A 208 13.03 8.64 4.59
C MET A 208 13.74 7.86 3.48
N ASN A 209 13.39 8.09 2.21
CA ASN A 209 13.99 7.42 1.05
C ASN A 209 15.02 8.28 0.29
N LYS A 210 15.52 9.37 0.90
CA LYS A 210 16.54 10.25 0.30
C LYS A 210 17.65 9.47 -0.40
N GLY A 211 17.87 9.78 -1.68
CA GLY A 211 18.89 9.18 -2.55
C GLY A 211 18.47 7.91 -3.29
N ILE A 212 17.26 7.39 -3.05
CA ILE A 212 16.76 6.18 -3.74
C ILE A 212 15.83 6.61 -4.87
N PRO A 213 16.18 6.46 -6.15
CA PRO A 213 15.32 6.93 -7.23
C PRO A 213 14.12 6.00 -7.49
N VAL A 214 13.19 6.47 -8.29
CA VAL A 214 12.09 5.67 -8.89
C VAL A 214 12.58 4.37 -9.54
N ILE A 215 11.74 3.34 -9.54
CA ILE A 215 12.11 1.96 -9.93
C ILE A 215 12.77 1.85 -11.32
N TRP A 216 12.29 2.57 -12.33
CA TRP A 216 12.87 2.51 -13.68
C TRP A 216 14.26 3.14 -13.76
N ARG A 217 14.53 4.21 -13.00
CA ARG A 217 15.85 4.84 -12.94
C ARG A 217 16.86 3.95 -12.21
N ARG A 218 16.41 3.22 -11.19
CA ARG A 218 17.25 2.22 -10.50
C ARG A 218 17.70 1.14 -11.46
N TRP A 219 16.78 0.60 -12.24
CA TRP A 219 17.11 -0.35 -13.30
C TRP A 219 18.10 0.24 -14.30
N GLN A 220 17.86 1.46 -14.81
CA GLN A 220 18.75 2.09 -15.79
C GLN A 220 20.17 2.32 -15.27
N ALA A 221 20.31 2.89 -14.07
CA ALA A 221 21.61 3.13 -13.44
C ALA A 221 22.42 1.82 -13.29
N ASP A 222 21.73 0.75 -12.92
CA ASP A 222 22.31 -0.58 -12.79
C ASP A 222 22.79 -1.15 -14.13
N GLN A 223 22.06 -0.92 -15.23
CA GLN A 223 22.49 -1.37 -16.57
C GLN A 223 23.69 -0.57 -17.09
N LEU A 224 23.75 0.74 -16.82
CA LEU A 224 24.88 1.58 -17.21
C LEU A 224 26.17 1.15 -16.50
N ARG A 225 26.10 0.89 -15.19
CA ARG A 225 27.25 0.41 -14.41
C ARG A 225 27.80 -0.92 -14.96
N LYS A 226 26.94 -1.83 -15.44
CA LYS A 226 27.38 -3.06 -16.11
C LYS A 226 28.14 -2.79 -17.41
N LYS A 227 27.61 -1.92 -18.28
CA LYS A 227 28.24 -1.58 -19.55
C LYS A 227 29.64 -0.99 -19.32
N GLN A 228 29.78 -0.13 -18.33
CA GLN A 228 31.07 0.45 -17.94
C GLN A 228 32.06 -0.63 -17.47
N LEU A 229 31.65 -1.52 -16.56
CA LEU A 229 32.50 -2.63 -16.08
C LEU A 229 32.94 -3.57 -17.21
N ALA A 230 32.03 -3.92 -18.12
CA ALA A 230 32.34 -4.77 -19.27
C ALA A 230 33.35 -4.10 -20.21
N ASN A 231 33.20 -2.78 -20.46
CA ASN A 231 34.14 -2.01 -21.27
C ASN A 231 35.52 -1.92 -20.60
N SER A 232 35.59 -1.65 -19.29
CA SER A 232 36.86 -1.61 -18.54
C SER A 232 37.60 -2.95 -18.57
N LEU A 233 36.89 -4.07 -18.44
CA LEU A 233 37.47 -5.42 -18.56
C LEU A 233 37.99 -5.68 -19.97
N ARG A 234 37.25 -5.28 -21.01
CA ARG A 234 37.67 -5.43 -22.40
C ARG A 234 38.95 -4.65 -22.69
N VAL A 235 39.04 -3.41 -22.20
CA VAL A 235 40.24 -2.58 -22.35
C VAL A 235 41.44 -3.21 -21.64
N MET A 236 41.26 -3.73 -20.42
CA MET A 236 42.35 -4.43 -19.69
C MET A 236 42.83 -5.71 -20.37
N LEU A 237 41.93 -6.46 -21.02
CA LEU A 237 42.29 -7.70 -21.71
C LEU A 237 43.01 -7.45 -23.04
N VAL A 238 42.55 -6.46 -23.82
CA VAL A 238 43.18 -6.10 -25.10
C VAL A 238 44.53 -5.41 -24.86
N GLY A 239 44.65 -4.58 -23.83
CA GLY A 239 45.91 -3.90 -23.49
C GLY A 239 47.01 -4.81 -22.93
N LYS A 240 46.72 -6.07 -22.58
CA LYS A 240 47.72 -7.07 -22.17
C LYS A 240 48.19 -7.98 -23.31
N ALA A 241 47.59 -7.87 -24.49
CA ALA A 241 47.89 -8.71 -25.66
C ALA A 241 48.84 -8.02 -26.66
N LEU A 242 49.40 -6.86 -26.29
CA LEU A 242 50.40 -6.09 -27.02
C LEU A 242 51.65 -5.96 -26.13
#